data_AF-A0A924PC89-F1
#
_entry.id   AF-A0A924PC89-F1
#
_cell.length_a   1.000
_cell.length_b   1.000
_cell.length_c   1.000
_cell.angle_alpha   90.00
_cell.angle_beta   90.00
_cell.angle_gamma   90.00
#
_symmetry.space_group_name_H-M   'P 1'
#
loop_
_entity.id
_entity.type
_entity.pdbx_description
1 polymer ?
#
loop_
_entity_poly.entity_id
_entity_poly.type
_entity_poly.pdbx_seq_one_letter_code
_entity_poly.pdbx_strand_id
1 'polypeptide(L)'
;MKKPLLRGYLHQETFFVSLGACSLLIAKSSNSSSLISSVVYSCGLLLMLGISALYHRPHWEPVPRARMKRMDHSAIFLLIAGTFTPVCLLALPSRDGHQLLRVIWIAALT
;
A
#
# COMPACT_ATOMS: atom_id res chain seq x y z
N MET A 1 28.45 -8.44 -0.70
CA MET A 1 27.23 -8.92 -0.02
C MET A 1 26.39 -9.74 -1.00
N LYS A 2 26.00 -10.98 -0.66
CA LYS A 2 25.18 -11.85 -1.52
C LYS A 2 23.74 -11.32 -1.56
N LYS A 3 23.10 -11.26 -2.75
CA LYS A 3 21.70 -10.84 -2.87
C LYS A 3 20.82 -11.85 -2.10
N PRO A 4 19.95 -11.43 -1.16
CA PRO A 4 19.07 -12.34 -0.43
C PRO A 4 18.11 -13.05 -1.38
N LEU A 5 17.94 -14.36 -1.19
CA LEU A 5 17.25 -15.26 -2.13
C LEU A 5 15.74 -15.00 -2.21
N LEU A 6 15.10 -14.67 -1.08
CA LEU A 6 13.64 -14.48 -0.98
C LEU A 6 13.19 -13.03 -1.28
N ARG A 7 14.12 -12.14 -1.61
CA ARG A 7 13.81 -10.72 -1.85
C ARG A 7 12.96 -10.58 -3.11
N GLY A 8 11.75 -10.04 -2.97
CA GLY A 8 10.76 -9.91 -4.04
C GLY A 8 9.81 -11.11 -4.17
N TYR A 9 10.25 -12.33 -3.87
CA TYR A 9 9.38 -13.52 -3.86
C TYR A 9 8.30 -13.41 -2.80
N LEU A 10 8.67 -13.02 -1.57
CA LEU A 10 7.70 -12.85 -0.48
C LEU A 10 6.63 -11.81 -0.83
N HIS A 11 7.01 -10.69 -1.45
CA HIS A 11 6.06 -9.68 -1.87
C HIS A 11 5.13 -10.16 -2.98
N GLN A 12 5.64 -10.96 -3.93
CA GLN A 12 4.82 -11.54 -5.00
C GLN A 12 3.77 -12.51 -4.45
N GLU A 13 4.18 -13.46 -3.61
CA GLU A 13 3.24 -14.44 -3.03
C GLU A 13 2.23 -13.74 -2.12
N THR A 14 2.70 -12.77 -1.32
CA THR A 14 1.82 -11.97 -0.46
C THR A 14 0.86 -11.11 -1.29
N PHE A 15 1.26 -10.60 -2.46
CA PHE A 15 0.36 -9.83 -3.34
C PHE A 15 -0.89 -10.64 -3.71
N PHE A 16 -0.74 -11.91 -4.12
CA PHE A 16 -1.88 -12.75 -4.50
C PHE A 16 -2.75 -13.13 -3.31
N VAL A 17 -2.14 -13.43 -2.15
CA VAL A 17 -2.89 -13.67 -0.91
C VAL A 17 -3.67 -12.41 -0.50
N SER A 18 -3.02 -11.25 -0.52
CA SER A 18 -3.65 -9.96 -0.23
C SER A 18 -4.73 -9.61 -1.23
N LEU A 19 -4.60 -9.97 -2.52
CA LEU A 19 -5.63 -9.72 -3.52
C LEU A 19 -6.95 -10.41 -3.15
N GLY A 20 -6.88 -11.68 -2.72
CA GLY A 20 -8.05 -12.41 -2.22
C GLY A 20 -8.61 -11.80 -0.93
N ALA A 21 -7.74 -11.54 0.06
CA ALA A 21 -8.14 -10.95 1.34
C ALA A 21 -8.77 -9.56 1.20
N CYS A 22 -8.19 -8.69 0.38
CA CYS A 22 -8.70 -7.34 0.09
C CYS A 22 -10.04 -7.39 -0.64
N SER A 23 -10.22 -8.33 -1.57
CA SER A 23 -11.51 -8.52 -2.25
C SER A 23 -12.61 -8.89 -1.26
N LEU A 24 -12.32 -9.79 -0.31
CA LEU A 24 -13.25 -10.14 0.78
C LEU A 24 -13.49 -8.96 1.73
N LEU A 25 -12.46 -8.19 2.07
CA LEU A 25 -12.58 -7.01 2.93
C LEU A 25 -13.51 -5.95 2.31
N ILE A 26 -13.34 -5.66 1.02
CA ILE A 26 -14.20 -4.74 0.27
C ILE A 26 -15.63 -5.29 0.21
N ALA A 27 -15.82 -6.57 -0.11
CA ALA A 27 -17.14 -7.19 -0.20
C ALA A 27 -17.92 -7.17 1.13
N LYS A 28 -17.22 -7.15 2.27
CA LYS A 28 -17.82 -7.12 3.62
C LYS A 28 -18.06 -5.70 4.17
N SER A 29 -17.77 -4.66 3.40
CA SER A 29 -18.00 -3.27 3.83
C SER A 29 -19.50 -2.99 3.94
N SER A 30 -19.96 -2.48 5.09
CA SER A 30 -21.39 -2.30 5.39
C SER A 30 -21.92 -0.89 5.11
N ASN A 31 -21.03 0.09 4.95
CA ASN A 31 -21.37 1.49 4.66
C ASN A 31 -20.27 2.18 3.84
N SER A 32 -20.55 3.38 3.35
CA SER A 32 -19.63 4.15 2.49
C SER A 32 -18.27 4.40 3.14
N SER A 33 -18.21 4.72 4.44
CA SER A 33 -16.94 4.96 5.14
C SER A 33 -16.08 3.69 5.21
N SER A 34 -16.68 2.55 5.52
CA SER A 34 -16.00 1.25 5.53
C SER A 34 -15.54 0.82 4.15
N LEU A 35 -16.33 1.10 3.10
CA LEU A 35 -16.00 0.81 1.71
C LEU A 35 -14.80 1.65 1.25
N ILE A 36 -14.86 2.97 1.44
CA ILE A 36 -13.76 3.89 1.07
C ILE A 36 -12.48 3.49 1.80
N SER A 37 -12.56 3.23 3.11
CA SER A 37 -11.42 2.81 3.91
C SER A 37 -10.80 1.51 3.41
N SER A 38 -11.63 0.51 3.11
CA SER A 38 -11.19 -0.79 2.62
C SER A 38 -10.54 -0.68 1.24
N VAL A 39 -11.13 0.09 0.33
CA VAL A 39 -10.58 0.31 -1.03
C VAL A 39 -9.23 1.02 -0.95
N VAL A 40 -9.13 2.10 -0.19
CA VAL A 40 -7.90 2.90 -0.07
C VAL A 40 -6.75 2.08 0.54
N TYR A 41 -7.03 1.34 1.62
CA TYR A 41 -6.06 0.40 2.20
C TYR A 41 -5.64 -0.68 1.19
N SER A 42 -6.61 -1.32 0.53
CA SER A 42 -6.35 -2.41 -0.42
C SER A 42 -5.50 -1.95 -1.60
N CYS A 43 -5.81 -0.80 -2.19
CA CYS A 43 -5.03 -0.21 -3.26
C CYS A 43 -3.59 0.08 -2.82
N GLY A 44 -3.40 0.69 -1.63
CA GLY A 44 -2.07 0.96 -1.09
C GLY A 44 -1.25 -0.31 -0.88
N LEU A 45 -1.87 -1.36 -0.31
CA LEU A 45 -1.20 -2.63 -0.03
C LEU A 45 -0.80 -3.36 -1.32
N LEU A 46 -1.72 -3.48 -2.26
CA LEU A 46 -1.48 -4.14 -3.54
C LEU A 46 -0.46 -3.38 -4.37
N LEU A 47 -0.51 -2.03 -4.38
CA LEU A 47 0.48 -1.21 -5.07
C LEU A 47 1.89 -1.41 -4.48
N MET A 48 2.02 -1.38 -3.15
CA MET A 48 3.30 -1.62 -2.46
C MET A 48 3.86 -3.00 -2.78
N LEU A 49 3.07 -4.05 -2.58
CA LEU A 49 3.51 -5.43 -2.84
C LEU A 49 3.85 -5.66 -4.31
N GLY A 50 3.01 -5.15 -5.23
CA GLY A 50 3.19 -5.30 -6.67
C GLY A 50 4.42 -4.58 -7.18
N ILE A 51 4.61 -3.30 -6.84
CA ILE A 51 5.80 -2.52 -7.22
C ILE A 51 7.06 -3.17 -6.63
N SER A 52 7.00 -3.62 -5.37
CA SER A 52 8.16 -4.21 -4.73
C SER A 52 8.55 -5.57 -5.32
N ALA A 53 7.58 -6.41 -5.65
CA ALA A 53 7.83 -7.65 -6.38
C ALA A 53 8.48 -7.34 -7.75
N LEU A 54 7.91 -6.39 -8.49
CA LEU A 54 8.38 -6.00 -9.81
C LEU A 54 9.75 -5.33 -9.80
N TYR A 55 10.12 -4.62 -8.74
CA TYR A 55 11.45 -4.03 -8.60
C TYR A 55 12.55 -5.09 -8.37
N HIS A 56 12.26 -6.12 -7.57
CA HIS A 56 13.27 -7.06 -7.07
C HIS A 56 13.47 -8.31 -7.94
N ARG A 57 12.46 -8.69 -8.74
CA ARG A 57 12.44 -9.92 -9.54
C ARG A 57 13.19 -9.82 -10.87
N PRO A 58 12.90 -8.86 -11.77
CA PRO A 58 13.53 -8.77 -13.08
C PRO A 58 14.95 -8.19 -12.99
N HIS A 59 15.76 -8.50 -14.01
CA HIS A 59 17.02 -7.81 -14.24
C HIS A 59 16.76 -6.56 -15.08
N TRP A 60 16.68 -5.42 -14.40
CA TRP A 60 16.42 -4.13 -15.03
C TRP A 60 17.71 -3.46 -15.51
N GLU A 61 17.65 -2.85 -16.69
CA GLU A 61 18.63 -1.87 -17.16
C GLU A 61 18.77 -0.71 -16.15
N PRO A 62 19.92 0.00 -16.10
CA PRO A 62 20.20 1.00 -15.06
C PRO A 62 19.14 2.08 -14.88
N VAL A 63 18.63 2.64 -15.99
CA VAL A 63 17.64 3.72 -15.99
C VAL A 63 16.27 3.27 -15.45
N PRO A 64 15.61 2.22 -16.00
CA PRO A 64 14.35 1.74 -15.46
C PRO A 64 14.50 1.20 -14.03
N ARG A 65 15.66 0.62 -13.67
CA ARG A 65 15.94 0.20 -12.29
C ARG A 65 15.89 1.37 -11.31
N ALA A 66 16.43 2.53 -11.68
CA ALA A 66 16.40 3.72 -10.85
C ALA A 66 14.96 4.24 -10.66
N ARG A 67 14.13 4.19 -11.71
CA ARG A 67 12.70 4.54 -11.63
C ARG A 67 11.94 3.58 -10.73
N MET A 68 12.11 2.27 -10.91
CA MET A 68 11.50 1.25 -10.07
C MET A 68 11.90 1.38 -8.60
N LYS A 69 13.16 1.71 -8.32
CA LYS A 69 13.64 1.96 -6.95
C LYS A 69 12.92 3.15 -6.31
N ARG A 70 12.67 4.23 -7.05
CA ARG A 70 11.91 5.39 -6.56
C ARG A 70 10.46 5.00 -6.28
N MET A 71 9.82 4.29 -7.20
CA MET A 71 8.45 3.81 -7.03
C MET A 71 8.30 2.87 -5.83
N ASP A 72 9.23 1.91 -5.66
CA ASP A 72 9.23 0.97 -4.51
C ASP A 72 9.32 1.72 -3.18
N HIS A 73 10.15 2.77 -3.12
CA HIS A 73 10.25 3.61 -1.93
C HIS A 73 9.00 4.47 -1.70
N SER A 74 8.48 5.11 -2.75
CA SER A 74 7.25 5.92 -2.67
C SER A 74 6.03 5.11 -2.27
N ALA A 75 5.92 3.85 -2.70
CA ALA A 75 4.78 3.00 -2.39
C ALA A 75 4.64 2.69 -0.89
N ILE A 76 5.74 2.75 -0.12
CA ILE A 76 5.70 2.62 1.34
C ILE A 76 4.92 3.78 1.96
N PHE A 77 5.16 5.02 1.53
CA PHE A 77 4.45 6.20 2.04
C PHE A 77 2.96 6.14 1.70
N LEU A 78 2.61 5.71 0.49
CA LEU A 78 1.22 5.50 0.09
C LEU A 78 0.54 4.40 0.92
N LEU A 79 1.23 3.30 1.23
CA LEU A 79 0.69 2.26 2.11
C LEU A 79 0.51 2.75 3.55
N ILE A 80 1.42 3.58 4.07
CA ILE A 80 1.25 4.18 5.40
C ILE A 80 -0.04 5.01 5.42
N ALA A 81 -0.23 5.91 4.45
CA ALA A 81 -1.47 6.68 4.34
C ALA A 81 -2.72 5.79 4.14
N GLY A 82 -2.61 4.75 3.31
CA GLY A 82 -3.65 3.75 3.12
C GLY A 82 -4.05 3.02 4.40
N THR A 83 -3.07 2.66 5.24
CA THR A 83 -3.27 1.96 6.52
C THR A 83 -3.93 2.85 7.57
N PHE A 84 -3.58 4.14 7.60
CA PHE A 84 -4.21 5.08 8.53
C PHE A 84 -5.60 5.54 8.11
N THR A 85 -6.00 5.36 6.85
CA THR A 85 -7.33 5.74 6.37
C THR A 85 -8.48 5.07 7.16
N PRO A 86 -8.53 3.73 7.33
CA PRO A 86 -9.53 3.10 8.19
C PRO A 86 -9.44 3.54 9.66
N VAL A 87 -8.24 3.76 10.19
CA VAL A 87 -8.06 4.25 11.57
C VAL A 87 -8.73 5.63 11.73
N CYS A 88 -8.48 6.53 10.79
CA CYS A 88 -9.00 7.90 10.82
C CYS A 88 -10.52 7.97 10.58
N LEU A 89 -11.06 7.13 9.68
CA LEU A 89 -12.46 7.20 9.29
C LEU A 89 -13.39 6.35 10.15
N LEU A 90 -12.88 5.28 10.79
CA LEU A 90 -13.71 4.29 11.48
C LEU A 90 -13.46 4.23 13.00
N ALA A 91 -12.26 4.58 13.47
CA ALA A 91 -11.88 4.40 14.88
C ALA A 91 -11.78 5.72 15.67
N LEU A 92 -11.54 6.85 14.99
CA LEU A 92 -11.36 8.15 15.65
C LEU A 92 -12.63 9.00 15.62
N PRO A 93 -12.80 9.93 16.60
CA PRO A 93 -13.80 10.98 16.50
C PRO A 93 -13.65 11.77 15.18
N SER A 94 -14.76 12.08 14.52
CA SER A 94 -14.75 12.54 13.12
C SER A 94 -13.82 13.73 12.86
N ARG A 95 -13.82 14.74 13.74
CA ARG A 95 -12.97 15.94 13.58
C ARG A 95 -11.48 15.59 13.59
N ASP A 96 -11.05 14.83 14.60
CA ASP A 96 -9.64 14.48 14.78
C ASP A 96 -9.18 13.49 13.71
N GLY A 97 -10.05 12.53 13.36
CA GLY A 97 -9.84 11.61 12.25
C GLY A 97 -9.61 12.33 10.91
N HIS A 98 -10.47 13.27 10.53
CA HIS A 98 -10.30 14.04 9.29
C HIS A 98 -9.08 14.97 9.32
N GLN A 99 -8.69 15.49 10.49
CA GLN A 99 -7.47 16.29 10.61
C GLN A 99 -6.21 15.43 10.43
N LEU A 100 -6.13 14.29 11.12
CA LEU A 100 -5.01 13.36 11.00
C LEU A 100 -4.89 12.78 9.59
N LEU A 101 -6.03 12.41 8.98
CA LEU A 101 -6.07 11.89 7.61
C LEU A 101 -5.41 12.87 6.63
N ARG A 102 -5.76 14.16 6.72
CA ARG A 102 -5.16 15.19 5.86
C ARG A 102 -3.66 15.31 6.07
N VAL A 103 -3.20 15.33 7.31
CA VAL A 103 -1.76 15.45 7.63
C VAL A 103 -0.98 14.27 7.04
N ILE A 104 -1.47 13.05 7.22
CA ILE A 104 -0.79 11.84 6.73
C ILE A 104 -0.76 11.80 5.20
N TRP A 105 -1.87 12.14 4.53
CA TRP A 105 -1.91 12.15 3.06
C TRP A 105 -1.04 13.26 2.47
N ILE A 106 -0.96 14.44 3.10
CA ILE A 106 -0.04 15.50 2.67
C ILE A 106 1.41 15.01 2.81
N ALA A 107 1.77 14.46 3.97
CA ALA A 107 3.12 13.95 4.21
C ALA A 107 3.51 12.81 3.26
N ALA A 108 2.55 11.98 2.82
CA ALA A 108 2.81 10.91 1.87
C ALA A 108 3.07 11.40 0.43
N LEU A 109 2.64 12.62 0.08
CA LEU A 109 2.70 13.18 -1.26
C LEU A 109 3.80 14.24 -1.45
N THR A 110 4.49 14.64 -0.38
CA THR A 110 5.62 15.59 -0.39
C THR A 110 6.95 14.88 -0.34
#